data_AF-A0A377CBV9-F1
#
_entry.id   AF-A0A377CBV9-F1
#
_cell.length_a   1.000
_cell.length_b   1.000
_cell.length_c   1.000
_cell.angle_alpha   90.00
_cell.angle_beta   90.00
_cell.angle_gamma   90.00
#
_symmetry.space_group_name_H-M   'P 1'
#
loop_
_entity.id
_entity.type
_entity.pdbx_description
1 polymer ?
#
loop_
_entity_poly.entity_id
_entity_poly.type
_entity_poly.pdbx_seq_one_letter_code
_entity_poly.pdbx_strand_id
1 'polypeptide(L)'
;MVTHRQRYREKVSQMVSWGHWFALFNILLSLVIGSRYLFIADWPTTLAGRIYSYVSIIGHFSFLVFAAYLLILFPLTFIVGSQRLMRFLSVILATAGMTLLLIDSEVFTRFHLHLNPIVWQLVINPDENEMARDWQLMFISVPVILLLELVFATWSWQKAAQPDASSALRASAGRILIYRLYRLACGVYLGRCQLLSPYHHAAR
;
A
#
# COMPACT_ATOMS: atom_id res chain seq x y z
N MET A 1 -0.84 -19.49 -38.36
CA MET A 1 -0.06 -20.39 -37.49
C MET A 1 0.77 -19.53 -36.55
N VAL A 2 0.36 -19.37 -35.28
CA VAL A 2 1.06 -18.48 -34.31
C VAL A 2 2.36 -19.17 -33.89
N THR A 3 3.50 -18.53 -34.15
CA THR A 3 4.80 -19.09 -33.73
C THR A 3 4.95 -19.00 -32.21
N HIS A 4 5.62 -19.96 -31.58
CA HIS A 4 5.82 -19.99 -30.12
C HIS A 4 6.43 -18.67 -29.59
N ARG A 5 7.27 -18.01 -30.40
CA ARG A 5 7.88 -16.70 -30.10
C ARG A 5 6.88 -15.55 -30.08
N GLN A 6 5.90 -15.53 -30.98
CA GLN A 6 4.83 -14.50 -30.98
C GLN A 6 3.98 -14.63 -29.72
N ARG A 7 3.56 -15.85 -29.37
CA ARG A 7 2.77 -16.11 -28.16
C ARG A 7 3.50 -15.77 -26.86
N TYR A 8 4.82 -15.97 -26.82
CA TYR A 8 5.65 -15.56 -25.68
C TYR A 8 5.73 -14.03 -25.57
N ARG A 9 6.00 -13.32 -26.66
CA ARG A 9 6.07 -11.84 -26.67
C ARG A 9 4.76 -11.18 -26.26
N GLU A 10 3.63 -11.68 -26.76
CA GLU A 10 2.30 -11.18 -26.39
C GLU A 10 2.02 -11.37 -24.90
N LYS A 11 2.34 -12.54 -24.34
CA LYS A 11 2.19 -12.82 -22.91
C LYS A 11 3.04 -11.89 -22.05
N VAL A 12 4.32 -11.74 -22.39
CA VAL A 12 5.24 -10.85 -21.65
C VAL A 12 4.76 -9.39 -21.74
N SER A 13 4.37 -8.93 -22.94
CA SER A 13 3.84 -7.58 -23.12
C SER A 13 2.59 -7.33 -22.27
N GLN A 14 1.66 -8.29 -22.21
CA GLN A 14 0.48 -8.20 -21.37
C GLN A 14 0.83 -8.20 -19.87
N MET A 15 1.78 -9.02 -19.44
CA MET A 15 2.25 -9.07 -18.06
C MET A 15 2.96 -7.78 -17.63
N VAL A 16 3.78 -7.21 -18.50
CA VAL A 16 4.45 -5.93 -18.26
C VAL A 16 3.44 -4.79 -18.22
N SER A 17 2.47 -4.74 -19.14
CA SER A 17 1.41 -3.72 -19.11
C SER A 17 0.60 -3.80 -17.81
N TRP A 18 0.20 -5.02 -17.41
CA TRP A 18 -0.47 -5.27 -16.14
C TRP A 18 0.37 -4.82 -14.94
N GLY A 19 1.68 -5.11 -14.96
CA GLY A 19 2.63 -4.73 -13.93
C GLY A 19 2.73 -3.22 -13.71
N HIS A 20 2.65 -2.41 -14.77
CA HIS A 20 2.64 -0.94 -14.64
C HIS A 20 1.38 -0.42 -13.95
N TRP A 21 0.20 -0.97 -14.30
CA TRP A 21 -1.05 -0.62 -13.61
C TRP A 21 -1.01 -1.03 -12.14
N PHE A 22 -0.42 -2.19 -11.85
CA PHE A 22 -0.21 -2.68 -10.49
C PHE A 22 0.75 -1.79 -9.69
N ALA A 23 1.85 -1.35 -10.30
CA ALA A 23 2.78 -0.41 -9.69
C ALA A 23 2.12 0.95 -9.42
N LEU A 24 1.34 1.49 -10.35
CA LEU A 24 0.61 2.74 -10.15
C LEU A 24 -0.36 2.66 -8.97
N PHE A 25 -1.09 1.56 -8.85
CA PHE A 25 -1.96 1.32 -7.69
C PHE A 25 -1.18 1.28 -6.38
N ASN A 26 -0.04 0.57 -6.38
CA ASN A 26 0.82 0.50 -5.21
C ASN A 26 1.42 1.86 -4.84
N ILE A 27 1.74 2.73 -5.80
CA ILE A 27 2.15 4.12 -5.54
C ILE A 27 1.05 4.88 -4.81
N LEU A 28 -0.21 4.76 -5.25
CA LEU A 28 -1.32 5.43 -4.56
C LEU A 28 -1.53 4.87 -3.15
N LEU A 29 -1.41 3.56 -2.97
CA LEU A 29 -1.56 2.92 -1.66
C LEU A 29 -0.42 3.31 -0.71
N SER A 30 0.82 3.36 -1.18
CA SER A 30 1.96 3.82 -0.36
C SER A 30 1.84 5.29 -0.01
N LEU A 31 1.25 6.14 -0.86
CA LEU A 31 0.94 7.53 -0.51
C LEU A 31 -0.11 7.64 0.59
N VAL A 32 -1.13 6.77 0.57
CA VAL A 32 -2.15 6.73 1.65
C VAL A 32 -1.50 6.36 2.98
N ILE A 33 -0.70 5.29 3.02
CA ILE A 33 -0.01 4.86 4.25
C ILE A 33 1.04 5.90 4.67
N GLY A 34 1.85 6.36 3.72
CA GLY A 34 2.93 7.33 3.92
C GLY A 34 2.46 8.73 4.27
N SER A 35 1.20 9.10 3.97
CA SER A 35 0.63 10.39 4.39
C SER A 35 0.74 10.59 5.91
N ARG A 36 0.76 9.49 6.69
CA ARG A 36 0.98 9.50 8.12
C ARG A 36 2.29 10.19 8.54
N TYR A 37 3.37 10.05 7.78
CA TYR A 37 4.63 10.75 8.07
C TYR A 37 4.46 12.28 8.04
N LEU A 38 3.66 12.80 7.11
CA LEU A 38 3.38 14.23 7.01
C LEU A 38 2.49 14.77 8.14
N PHE A 39 1.62 13.92 8.70
CA PHE A 39 0.76 14.31 9.83
C PHE A 39 1.49 14.30 11.17
N ILE A 40 2.55 13.49 11.30
CA ILE A 40 3.35 13.39 12.52
C ILE A 40 4.49 14.41 12.51
N ALA A 41 5.11 14.63 11.34
CA ALA A 41 6.16 15.62 11.20
C ALA A 41 5.61 17.04 11.31
N ASP A 42 6.47 17.96 11.76
CA ASP A 42 6.12 19.37 11.88
C ASP A 42 5.67 19.97 10.54
N TRP A 43 4.45 20.51 10.52
CA TRP A 43 3.87 21.04 9.30
C TRP A 43 4.49 22.40 8.93
N PRO A 44 5.04 22.55 7.70
CA PRO A 44 5.70 23.78 7.32
C PRO A 44 4.73 24.98 7.24
N THR A 45 5.17 26.11 7.82
CA THR A 45 4.42 27.37 7.84
C THR A 45 4.56 28.16 6.53
N THR A 46 5.59 27.88 5.73
CA THR A 46 5.84 28.55 4.44
C THR A 46 5.12 27.85 3.29
N LEU A 47 4.69 28.61 2.27
CA LEU A 47 4.09 28.05 1.06
C LEU A 47 5.05 27.09 0.35
N ALA A 48 6.32 27.49 0.23
CA ALA A 48 7.37 26.68 -0.39
C ALA A 48 7.56 25.34 0.36
N GLY A 49 7.57 25.36 1.70
CA GLY A 49 7.68 24.14 2.50
C GLY A 49 6.51 23.19 2.28
N ARG A 50 5.27 23.70 2.20
CA ARG A 50 4.09 22.88 1.93
C ARG A 50 4.14 22.21 0.55
N ILE A 51 4.50 22.97 -0.49
CA ILE A 51 4.68 22.44 -1.84
C ILE A 51 5.77 21.36 -1.84
N TYR A 52 6.90 21.63 -1.17
CA TYR A 52 7.98 20.68 -1.04
C TYR A 52 7.53 19.38 -0.37
N SER A 53 6.77 19.44 0.73
CA SER A 53 6.24 18.25 1.42
C SER A 53 5.38 17.36 0.52
N TYR A 54 4.50 17.95 -0.30
CA TYR A 54 3.67 17.18 -1.24
C TYR A 54 4.48 16.61 -2.40
N VAL A 55 5.38 17.40 -3.00
CA VAL A 55 6.18 16.95 -4.14
C VAL A 55 7.16 15.87 -3.70
N SER A 56 7.79 16.03 -2.53
CA SER A 56 8.77 15.07 -2.01
C SER A 56 8.11 13.73 -1.68
N ILE A 57 6.96 13.71 -1.00
CA ILE A 57 6.28 12.46 -0.67
C ILE A 57 5.81 11.73 -1.93
N ILE A 58 5.21 12.46 -2.88
CA ILE A 58 4.73 11.89 -4.15
C ILE A 58 5.92 11.31 -4.93
N GLY A 59 6.99 12.08 -5.09
CA GLY A 59 8.18 11.65 -5.82
C GLY A 59 8.89 10.47 -5.16
N HIS A 60 9.08 10.52 -3.85
CA HIS A 60 9.81 9.49 -3.10
C HIS A 60 9.09 8.14 -3.13
N PHE A 61 7.79 8.09 -2.80
CA PHE A 61 7.04 6.84 -2.85
C PHE A 61 6.84 6.32 -4.28
N SER A 62 6.69 7.23 -5.26
CA SER A 62 6.68 6.84 -6.67
C SER A 62 7.99 6.15 -7.05
N PHE A 63 9.12 6.72 -6.65
CA PHE A 63 10.44 6.16 -6.87
C PHE A 63 10.60 4.79 -6.20
N LEU A 64 10.28 4.66 -4.91
CA LEU A 64 10.46 3.40 -4.17
C LEU A 64 9.66 2.25 -4.79
N VAL A 65 8.36 2.46 -5.05
CA VAL A 65 7.48 1.42 -5.61
C VAL A 65 7.91 1.07 -7.03
N PHE A 66 8.22 2.08 -7.86
CA PHE A 66 8.60 1.84 -9.25
C PHE A 66 9.99 1.21 -9.36
N ALA A 67 10.94 1.58 -8.50
CA ALA A 67 12.25 0.94 -8.42
C ALA A 67 12.12 -0.54 -8.00
N ALA A 68 11.32 -0.84 -6.98
CA ALA A 68 11.06 -2.23 -6.58
C ALA A 68 10.40 -3.03 -7.72
N TYR A 69 9.48 -2.43 -8.46
CA TYR A 69 8.89 -3.03 -9.65
C TYR A 69 9.94 -3.34 -10.74
N LEU A 70 10.78 -2.36 -11.10
CA LEU A 70 11.80 -2.53 -12.14
C LEU A 70 12.93 -3.50 -11.74
N LEU A 71 13.32 -3.52 -10.47
CA LEU A 71 14.44 -4.36 -10.00
C LEU A 71 14.01 -5.79 -9.70
N ILE A 72 12.76 -6.01 -9.28
CA ILE A 72 12.30 -7.33 -8.83
C ILE A 72 11.28 -7.90 -9.80
N LEU A 73 10.14 -7.22 -9.99
CA LEU A 73 9.02 -7.78 -10.76
C LEU A 73 9.31 -7.82 -12.25
N PHE A 74 9.97 -6.80 -12.80
CA PHE A 74 10.30 -6.73 -14.22
C PHE A 74 11.22 -7.88 -14.68
N PRO A 75 12.40 -8.16 -14.07
CA PRO A 75 13.20 -9.32 -14.47
C PRO A 75 12.46 -10.64 -14.24
N LEU A 76 11.66 -10.73 -13.17
CA LEU A 76 10.85 -11.91 -12.87
C LEU A 76 9.81 -12.20 -13.96
N THR A 77 9.28 -11.19 -14.66
CA THR A 77 8.33 -11.40 -15.77
C THR A 77 8.93 -12.16 -16.95
N PHE A 78 10.26 -12.12 -17.15
CA PHE A 78 10.94 -12.87 -18.21
C PHE A 78 11.23 -14.31 -17.81
N ILE A 79 11.39 -14.58 -16.51
CA ILE A 79 11.70 -15.91 -15.97
C ILE A 79 10.42 -16.73 -15.77
N VAL A 80 9.35 -16.08 -15.28
CA VAL A 80 8.10 -16.75 -14.90
C VAL A 80 7.16 -16.90 -16.11
N GLY A 81 7.07 -18.11 -16.65
CA GLY A 81 6.16 -18.42 -17.76
C GLY A 81 4.67 -18.47 -17.41
N SER A 82 4.32 -18.48 -16.12
CA SER A 82 2.92 -18.57 -15.63
C SER A 82 2.37 -17.23 -15.17
N GLN A 83 1.33 -16.74 -15.85
CA GLN A 83 0.63 -15.49 -15.54
C GLN A 83 -0.05 -15.48 -14.16
N ARG A 84 -0.47 -16.65 -13.66
CA ARG A 84 -1.07 -16.74 -12.31
C ARG A 84 -0.01 -16.63 -11.24
N LEU A 85 1.12 -17.32 -11.43
CA LEU A 85 2.23 -17.28 -10.49
C LEU A 85 2.82 -15.86 -10.40
N MET A 86 3.01 -15.19 -11.53
CA MET A 86 3.53 -13.82 -11.54
C MET A 86 2.66 -12.87 -10.72
N ARG A 87 1.33 -12.92 -10.89
CA ARG A 87 0.39 -12.08 -10.13
C ARG A 87 0.42 -12.38 -8.64
N PHE A 88 0.50 -13.66 -8.28
CA PHE A 88 0.59 -14.07 -6.89
C PHE A 88 1.89 -13.58 -6.23
N LEU A 89 3.03 -13.71 -6.92
CA LEU A 89 4.31 -13.19 -6.45
C LEU A 89 4.31 -11.66 -6.34
N SER A 90 3.71 -10.95 -7.30
CA SER A 90 3.52 -9.50 -7.21
C SER A 90 2.70 -9.08 -6.00
N VAL A 91 1.59 -9.77 -5.73
CA VAL A 91 0.72 -9.47 -4.58
C VAL A 91 1.45 -9.73 -3.27
N ILE A 92 2.18 -10.84 -3.14
CA ILE A 92 2.97 -11.12 -1.92
C ILE A 92 4.02 -10.05 -1.71
N LEU A 93 4.78 -9.70 -2.75
CA LEU A 93 5.84 -8.69 -2.66
C LEU A 93 5.27 -7.32 -2.28
N ALA A 94 4.18 -6.90 -2.93
CA ALA A 94 3.48 -5.66 -2.62
C ALA A 94 2.95 -5.64 -1.18
N THR A 95 2.28 -6.72 -0.76
CA THR A 95 1.76 -6.84 0.61
C THR A 95 2.88 -6.76 1.64
N ALA A 96 4.01 -7.43 1.39
CA ALA A 96 5.17 -7.37 2.27
C ALA A 96 5.76 -5.94 2.32
N GLY A 97 5.90 -5.26 1.18
CA GLY A 97 6.37 -3.87 1.12
C GLY A 97 5.44 -2.89 1.83
N MET A 98 4.12 -3.00 1.62
CA MET A 98 3.13 -2.16 2.31
C MET A 98 3.06 -2.45 3.80
N THR A 99 3.25 -3.71 4.21
CA THR A 99 3.34 -4.09 5.62
C THR A 99 4.59 -3.49 6.27
N LEU A 100 5.73 -3.55 5.60
CA LEU A 100 6.97 -2.93 6.10
C LEU A 100 6.81 -1.41 6.24
N LEU A 101 6.20 -0.76 5.26
CA LEU A 101 5.89 0.67 5.31
C LEU A 101 4.93 1.01 6.47
N LEU A 102 3.92 0.15 6.71
CA LEU A 102 2.99 0.32 7.81
C LEU A 102 3.70 0.22 9.17
N ILE A 103 4.54 -0.81 9.35
CA ILE A 103 5.35 -0.98 10.57
C ILE A 103 6.27 0.23 10.78
N ASP A 104 6.96 0.68 9.73
CA ASP A 104 7.82 1.86 9.79
C ASP A 104 7.04 3.12 10.19
N SER A 105 5.82 3.31 9.67
CA SER A 105 4.99 4.45 10.03
C SER A 105 4.54 4.43 11.50
N GLU A 106 4.27 3.25 12.07
CA GLU A 106 3.94 3.10 13.50
C GLU A 106 5.15 3.40 14.39
N VAL A 107 6.32 2.91 13.98
CA VAL A 107 7.60 3.18 14.65
C VAL A 107 7.93 4.66 14.63
N PHE A 108 7.78 5.31 13.48
CA PHE A 108 8.01 6.74 13.33
C PHE A 108 7.08 7.57 14.22
N THR A 109 5.84 7.11 14.45
CA THR A 109 4.90 7.79 15.34
C THR A 109 5.37 7.81 16.80
N ARG A 110 6.08 6.77 17.23
CA ARG A 110 6.56 6.66 18.62
C ARG A 110 7.90 7.32 18.83
N PHE A 111 8.83 6.98 17.96
CA PHE A 111 10.24 7.28 18.16
C PHE A 111 10.75 8.40 17.27
N HIS A 112 9.95 8.86 16.28
CA HIS A 112 10.37 9.79 15.23
C HIS A 112 11.62 9.28 14.47
N LEU A 113 11.78 7.96 14.46
CA LEU A 113 12.85 7.23 13.78
C LEU A 113 12.23 6.26 12.79
N HIS A 114 12.97 5.98 11.72
CA HIS A 114 12.64 4.90 10.79
C HIS A 114 13.24 3.57 11.27
N LEU A 115 12.76 2.47 10.70
CA LEU A 115 13.24 1.13 10.97
C LEU A 115 14.74 1.03 10.73
N ASN A 116 15.44 0.63 11.79
CA ASN A 116 16.84 0.27 11.75
C ASN A 116 17.03 -0.99 12.64
N PRO A 117 18.18 -1.68 12.58
CA PRO A 117 18.39 -2.90 13.36
C PRO A 117 18.20 -2.74 14.88
N ILE A 118 18.45 -1.54 15.43
CA ILE A 118 18.29 -1.24 16.86
C ILE A 118 16.80 -1.07 17.20
N VAL A 119 16.09 -0.29 16.40
CA VAL A 119 14.66 -0.03 16.54
C VAL A 119 13.83 -1.30 16.30
N TRP A 120 14.29 -2.21 15.44
CA TRP A 120 13.68 -3.51 15.26
C TRP A 120 13.62 -4.33 16.57
N GLN A 121 14.66 -4.22 17.41
CA GLN A 121 14.67 -4.90 18.73
C GLN A 121 13.60 -4.35 19.68
N LEU A 122 13.29 -3.06 19.56
CA LEU A 122 12.23 -2.42 20.34
C LEU A 122 10.84 -2.81 19.85
N VAL A 123 10.68 -3.06 18.54
CA VAL A 123 9.41 -3.54 17.95
C VAL A 123 9.08 -4.97 18.37
N ILE A 124 10.10 -5.84 18.50
CA ILE A 124 9.91 -7.25 18.86
C ILE A 124 9.79 -7.51 20.37
N ASN A 125 10.27 -6.59 21.23
CA ASN A 125 10.15 -6.67 22.69
C ASN A 125 9.38 -5.47 23.28
N PRO A 126 8.08 -5.29 23.01
CA PRO A 126 7.28 -4.26 23.69
C PRO A 126 6.86 -4.70 25.10
N ASP A 127 6.58 -3.74 25.97
CA ASP A 127 5.90 -3.99 27.25
C ASP A 127 4.51 -4.63 27.01
N GLU A 128 4.09 -5.55 27.89
CA GLU A 128 2.95 -6.48 27.67
C GLU A 128 1.64 -5.79 27.25
N ASN A 129 1.35 -4.59 27.76
CA ASN A 129 0.12 -3.84 27.45
C ASN A 129 0.15 -3.12 26.10
N GLU A 130 1.33 -2.75 25.58
CA GLU A 130 1.45 -2.16 24.24
C GLU A 130 1.44 -3.25 23.15
N MET A 131 1.99 -4.43 23.47
CA MET A 131 2.03 -5.61 22.58
C MET A 131 0.66 -5.96 22.00
N ALA A 132 -0.38 -6.07 22.84
CA ALA A 132 -1.69 -6.57 22.39
C ALA A 132 -2.36 -5.64 21.37
N ARG A 133 -2.26 -4.32 21.56
CA ARG A 133 -2.93 -3.33 20.70
C ARG A 133 -2.27 -3.19 19.34
N ASP A 134 -0.94 -3.23 19.30
CA ASP A 134 -0.18 -3.02 18.06
C ASP A 134 -0.20 -4.26 17.18
N TRP A 135 -0.10 -5.44 17.80
CA TRP A 135 -0.24 -6.70 17.10
C TRP A 135 -1.66 -6.87 16.56
N GLN A 136 -2.68 -6.43 17.30
CA GLN A 136 -4.06 -6.43 16.79
C GLN A 136 -4.23 -5.52 15.57
N LEU A 137 -3.62 -4.32 15.57
CA LEU A 137 -3.64 -3.43 14.41
C LEU A 137 -2.92 -4.04 13.20
N MET A 138 -1.78 -4.71 13.39
CA MET A 138 -1.10 -5.42 12.30
C MET A 138 -1.95 -6.59 11.79
N PHE A 139 -2.60 -7.35 12.69
CA PHE A 139 -3.44 -8.49 12.34
C PHE A 139 -4.71 -8.08 11.57
N ILE A 140 -5.19 -6.85 11.73
CA ILE A 140 -6.31 -6.30 10.96
C ILE A 140 -5.81 -5.67 9.66
N SER A 141 -4.74 -4.89 9.72
CA SER A 141 -4.28 -4.07 8.60
C SER A 141 -3.62 -4.90 7.50
N VAL A 142 -2.82 -5.91 7.86
CA VAL A 142 -2.13 -6.77 6.87
C VAL A 142 -3.12 -7.56 6.01
N PRO A 143 -4.15 -8.23 6.56
CA PRO A 143 -5.18 -8.86 5.74
C PRO A 143 -5.96 -7.87 4.88
N VAL A 144 -6.23 -6.65 5.37
CA VAL A 144 -6.91 -5.62 4.57
C VAL A 144 -6.05 -5.20 3.38
N ILE A 145 -4.75 -4.96 3.58
CA ILE A 145 -3.79 -4.68 2.49
C ILE A 145 -3.76 -5.84 1.50
N LEU A 146 -3.61 -7.07 1.99
CA LEU A 146 -3.59 -8.27 1.14
C LEU A 146 -4.86 -8.40 0.30
N LEU A 147 -6.03 -8.15 0.89
CA LEU A 147 -7.30 -8.18 0.19
C LEU A 147 -7.39 -7.10 -0.89
N LEU A 148 -6.94 -5.87 -0.60
CA LEU A 148 -6.89 -4.80 -1.59
C LEU A 148 -5.98 -5.17 -2.77
N GLU A 149 -4.79 -5.69 -2.49
CA GLU A 149 -3.84 -6.15 -3.52
C GLU A 149 -4.43 -7.30 -4.36
N LEU A 150 -5.05 -8.31 -3.73
CA LEU A 150 -5.67 -9.45 -4.43
C LEU A 150 -6.83 -9.01 -5.33
N VAL A 151 -7.71 -8.14 -4.81
CA VAL A 151 -8.86 -7.61 -5.57
C VAL A 151 -8.36 -6.80 -6.75
N PHE A 152 -7.39 -5.89 -6.52
CA PHE A 152 -6.86 -5.06 -7.60
C PHE A 152 -6.10 -5.89 -8.64
N ALA A 153 -5.29 -6.86 -8.21
CA ALA A 153 -4.55 -7.76 -9.10
C ALA A 153 -5.48 -8.60 -9.99
N THR A 154 -6.60 -9.07 -9.44
CA THR A 154 -7.60 -9.83 -10.19
C THR A 154 -8.37 -8.93 -11.15
N TRP A 155 -8.80 -7.76 -10.68
CA TRP A 155 -9.60 -6.80 -11.46
C TRP A 155 -8.81 -6.22 -12.64
N SER A 156 -7.58 -5.75 -12.39
CA SER A 156 -6.71 -5.18 -13.42
C SER A 156 -6.40 -6.19 -14.52
N TRP A 157 -6.24 -7.47 -14.18
CA TRP A 157 -6.06 -8.54 -15.16
C TRP A 157 -7.31 -8.80 -16.00
N GLN A 158 -8.49 -8.86 -15.38
CA GLN A 158 -9.75 -9.06 -16.11
C GLN A 158 -10.00 -7.92 -17.09
N LYS A 159 -9.72 -6.68 -16.68
CA LYS A 159 -9.88 -5.51 -17.55
C LYS A 159 -8.84 -5.45 -18.67
N ALA A 160 -7.60 -5.87 -18.40
CA ALA A 160 -6.57 -6.02 -19.43
C ALA A 160 -6.82 -7.20 -20.39
N ALA A 161 -7.66 -8.17 -20.00
CA ALA A 161 -8.03 -9.32 -20.81
C ALA A 161 -9.35 -9.15 -21.58
N GLN A 162 -10.25 -8.28 -21.13
CA GLN A 162 -11.56 -8.02 -21.77
C GLN A 162 -11.88 -6.51 -21.78
N PRO A 163 -11.75 -5.84 -22.95
CA PRO A 163 -12.04 -4.41 -23.08
C PRO A 163 -13.54 -4.02 -23.14
N ASP A 164 -14.51 -4.90 -22.80
CA ASP A 164 -15.94 -4.66 -23.08
C ASP A 164 -16.90 -4.58 -21.87
N ALA A 165 -18.02 -3.89 -22.10
CA ALA A 165 -18.95 -3.24 -21.17
C ALA A 165 -19.68 -4.08 -20.09
N SER A 166 -19.48 -5.40 -20.03
CA SER A 166 -20.19 -6.28 -19.08
C SER A 166 -19.54 -6.38 -17.68
N SER A 167 -18.32 -5.86 -17.51
CA SER A 167 -17.56 -5.86 -16.24
C SER A 167 -18.09 -4.88 -15.18
N ALA A 168 -18.96 -3.95 -15.56
CA ALA A 168 -19.53 -2.94 -14.68
C ALA A 168 -20.45 -3.51 -13.57
N LEU A 169 -21.13 -4.64 -13.84
CA LEU A 169 -22.12 -5.21 -12.93
C LEU A 169 -21.52 -6.07 -11.79
N ARG A 170 -20.28 -6.57 -11.95
CA ARG A 170 -19.55 -7.31 -10.89
C ARG A 170 -18.59 -6.41 -10.11
N ALA A 171 -18.17 -5.29 -10.70
CA ALA A 171 -17.32 -4.27 -10.05
C ALA A 171 -18.05 -3.50 -8.92
N SER A 172 -19.38 -3.41 -8.97
CA SER A 172 -20.22 -2.73 -7.97
C SER A 172 -20.23 -3.43 -6.61
N ALA A 173 -20.21 -4.77 -6.56
CA ALA A 173 -20.13 -5.51 -5.30
C ALA A 173 -18.77 -5.31 -4.59
N GLY A 174 -17.68 -5.32 -5.36
CA GLY A 174 -16.34 -5.03 -4.86
C GLY A 174 -16.19 -3.59 -4.36
N ARG A 175 -16.76 -2.60 -5.09
CA ARG A 175 -16.77 -1.19 -4.67
C ARG A 175 -17.52 -0.97 -3.35
N ILE A 176 -18.66 -1.62 -3.14
CA ILE A 176 -19.44 -1.49 -1.90
C ILE A 176 -18.71 -2.13 -0.71
N LEU A 177 -18.03 -3.27 -0.92
CA LEU A 177 -17.23 -3.92 0.10
C LEU A 177 -15.97 -3.12 0.44
N ILE A 178 -15.28 -2.57 -0.57
CA ILE A 178 -14.11 -1.68 -0.41
C ILE A 178 -14.51 -0.41 0.35
N TYR A 179 -15.61 0.26 -0.01
CA TYR A 179 -16.05 1.47 0.69
C TYR A 179 -16.45 1.18 2.13
N ARG A 180 -17.08 0.04 2.40
CA ARG A 180 -17.45 -0.36 3.78
C ARG A 180 -16.24 -0.74 4.62
N LEU A 181 -15.27 -1.46 4.06
CA LEU A 181 -14.04 -1.85 4.75
C LEU A 181 -13.07 -0.68 4.92
N TYR A 182 -12.89 0.17 3.90
CA TYR A 182 -12.11 1.40 3.99
C TYR A 182 -12.72 2.35 5.02
N ARG A 183 -14.05 2.50 5.07
CA ARG A 183 -14.72 3.33 6.08
C ARG A 183 -14.59 2.75 7.50
N LEU A 184 -14.55 1.43 7.65
CA LEU A 184 -14.26 0.76 8.93
C LEU A 184 -12.80 0.95 9.34
N ALA A 185 -11.85 0.74 8.44
CA ALA A 185 -10.43 0.95 8.68
C ALA A 185 -10.10 2.42 8.98
N CYS A 186 -10.70 3.35 8.21
CA CYS A 186 -10.61 4.79 8.41
C CYS A 186 -11.26 5.20 9.74
N GLY A 187 -12.39 4.61 10.15
CA GLY A 187 -13.00 4.85 11.46
C GLY A 187 -12.12 4.38 12.64
N VAL A 188 -11.36 3.30 12.46
CA VAL A 188 -10.42 2.78 13.48
C VAL A 188 -9.10 3.57 13.50
N TYR A 189 -8.59 3.99 12.34
CA TYR A 189 -7.34 4.77 12.24
C TYR A 189 -7.53 6.28 12.56
N LEU A 190 -8.62 6.92 12.11
CA LEU A 190 -8.93 8.34 12.43
C LEU A 190 -9.69 8.53 13.74
N GLY A 191 -10.36 7.50 14.28
CA GLY A 191 -11.05 7.57 15.57
C GLY A 191 -10.12 7.88 16.76
N ARG A 192 -8.80 7.78 16.55
CA ARG A 192 -7.78 8.15 17.53
C ARG A 192 -7.42 9.65 17.55
N CYS A 193 -7.80 10.43 16.52
CA CYS A 193 -7.58 11.89 16.51
C CYS A 193 -8.65 12.69 17.27
N GLN A 194 -9.79 12.08 17.64
CA GLN A 194 -10.86 12.77 18.38
C GLN A 194 -10.82 12.55 19.90
N LEU A 195 -9.92 11.71 20.41
CA LEU A 195 -9.85 11.36 21.84
C LEU A 195 -8.69 12.03 22.59
N LEU A 196 -8.03 13.02 21.97
CA LEU A 196 -7.00 13.87 22.58
C LEU A 196 -7.46 15.34 22.68
N SER A 197 -8.75 15.57 22.97
CA SER A 197 -9.19 16.83 23.58
C SER A 197 -10.26 16.59 24.64
N PRO A 198 -9.84 16.33 25.88
CA PRO A 198 -10.56 16.81 27.04
C PRO A 198 -9.68 17.82 27.79
N TYR A 199 -10.30 18.92 28.22
CA TYR A 199 -9.80 20.01 29.07
C TYR A 199 -9.22 21.26 28.38
N HIS A 200 -10.14 22.10 27.88
CA HIS A 200 -10.03 23.54 28.12
C HIS A 200 -11.43 24.17 28.27
N HIS A 201 -12.10 23.85 29.37
CA HIS A 201 -13.08 24.72 30.00
C HIS A 201 -12.96 24.59 31.51
N ALA A 202 -13.05 25.73 32.20
CA ALA A 202 -12.97 25.96 33.64
C ALA A 202 -11.57 26.15 34.26
N ALA A 203 -11.06 27.39 34.21
CA ALA A 203 -10.58 28.10 35.40
C ALA A 203 -10.36 29.60 35.08
N ARG A 204 -11.24 30.43 35.64
CA ARG A 204 -11.18 31.89 35.87
C ARG A 204 -10.93 32.83 34.68
#